data_AF-A0A1B8XTS8-F1
#
_entry.id   AF-A0A1B8XTS8-F1
#
_cell.length_a   1.000
_cell.length_b   1.000
_cell.length_c   1.000
_cell.angle_alpha   90.00
_cell.angle_beta   90.00
_cell.angle_gamma   90.00
#
_symmetry.space_group_name_H-M   'P 1'
#
loop_
_entity.id
_entity.type
_entity.pdbx_description
1 polymer ?
#
loop_
_entity_poly.entity_id
_entity_poly.type
_entity_poly.pdbx_seq_one_letter_code
_entity_poly.pdbx_strand_id
1 'polypeptide(L)'
;IYDAFPSVVSWLPGSHQKVLENTRGLRNFIKETFTEHKARLDINDQRDLIDVFLVKQREEKPNPGLFFHNENLISLVSNLFVAGMETTSTTLRWGLLLMMKYPEIQ
;
A
#
# COMPACT_ATOMS: atom_id res chain seq x y z
N ILE A 1 -0.52 -16.96 17.92
CA ILE A 1 -1.73 -16.53 18.68
C ILE A 1 -2.64 -15.70 17.79
N TYR A 2 -2.15 -14.62 17.15
CA TYR A 2 -2.93 -13.88 16.13
C TYR A 2 -3.46 -14.76 15.00
N ASP A 3 -2.61 -15.63 14.43
CA ASP A 3 -3.04 -16.54 13.36
C ASP A 3 -3.87 -17.74 13.84
N ALA A 4 -3.71 -18.12 15.11
CA ALA A 4 -4.37 -19.29 15.68
C ALA A 4 -5.78 -18.98 16.23
N PHE A 5 -6.00 -17.76 16.75
CA PHE A 5 -7.28 -17.33 17.33
C PHE A 5 -7.60 -15.86 16.97
N PRO A 6 -7.67 -15.50 15.68
CA PRO A 6 -7.78 -14.11 15.23
C PRO A 6 -9.03 -13.41 15.77
N SER A 7 -10.16 -14.13 15.85
CA SER A 7 -11.43 -13.60 16.33
C SER A 7 -11.42 -13.29 17.83
N VAL A 8 -10.69 -14.05 18.66
CA VAL A 8 -10.58 -13.79 20.10
C VAL A 8 -9.64 -12.61 20.34
N VAL A 9 -8.51 -12.61 19.63
CA VAL A 9 -7.46 -11.61 19.80
C VAL A 9 -7.92 -10.23 19.32
N SER A 10 -8.77 -10.16 18.30
CA SER A 10 -9.29 -8.88 17.79
C SER A 10 -10.10 -8.07 18.81
N TRP A 11 -10.69 -8.71 19.83
CA TRP A 11 -11.43 -8.01 20.88
C TRP A 11 -10.56 -7.55 22.03
N LEU A 12 -9.37 -8.12 22.19
CA LEU A 12 -8.48 -7.80 23.30
C LEU A 12 -7.72 -6.50 23.03
N PRO A 13 -7.43 -5.67 24.05
CA PRO A 13 -6.53 -4.54 23.88
C PRO A 13 -5.11 -5.01 23.54
N GLY A 14 -4.41 -4.29 22.66
CA GLY A 14 -3.03 -4.61 22.31
C GLY A 14 -2.49 -3.84 21.11
N SER A 15 -1.20 -4.01 20.82
CA SER A 15 -0.51 -3.31 19.71
C SER A 15 -1.12 -3.58 18.33
N HIS A 16 -1.77 -4.73 18.13
CA HIS A 16 -2.49 -5.03 16.90
C HIS A 16 -3.63 -4.05 16.61
N GLN A 17 -4.29 -3.51 17.64
CA GLN A 17 -5.32 -2.48 17.43
C GLN A 17 -4.68 -1.25 16.80
N LYS A 18 -3.47 -0.89 17.24
CA LYS A 18 -2.72 0.21 16.63
C LYS A 18 -2.30 -0.09 15.19
N VAL A 19 -1.87 -1.32 14.91
CA VAL A 19 -1.58 -1.77 13.53
C VAL A 19 -2.82 -1.65 12.65
N LEU A 20 -3.99 -2.05 13.14
CA LEU A 20 -5.26 -1.94 12.42
C LEU A 20 -5.67 -0.48 12.20
N GLU A 21 -5.51 0.40 13.19
CA GLU A 21 -5.72 1.84 13.05
C GLU A 21 -4.81 2.46 11.98
N ASN A 22 -3.51 2.16 12.04
CA ASN A 22 -2.53 2.66 11.07
C ASN A 22 -2.85 2.15 9.65
N THR A 23 -3.22 0.86 9.52
CA THR A 23 -3.65 0.27 8.25
C THR A 23 -4.89 0.98 7.71
N ARG A 24 -5.87 1.29 8.57
CA ARG A 24 -7.06 2.05 8.17
C ARG A 24 -6.70 3.47 7.72
N GLY A 25 -5.79 4.14 8.45
CA GLY A 25 -5.26 5.46 8.07
C GLY A 25 -4.62 5.45 6.68
N LEU A 26 -3.74 4.49 6.42
CA LEU A 26 -3.10 4.33 5.10
C LEU A 26 -4.12 4.08 3.99
N ARG A 27 -5.08 3.17 4.20
CA ARG A 27 -6.13 2.88 3.20
C ARG A 27 -7.00 4.11 2.92
N ASN A 28 -7.32 4.90 3.94
CA ASN A 28 -8.09 6.14 3.78
C ASN A 28 -7.32 7.16 2.94
N PHE A 29 -6.04 7.38 3.25
CA PHE A 29 -5.17 8.27 2.47
C PHE A 29 -5.12 7.85 1.00
N ILE A 30 -4.87 6.57 0.72
CA ILE A 30 -4.84 6.04 -0.65
C ILE A 30 -6.19 6.22 -1.35
N LYS A 31 -7.31 6.00 -0.64
CA LYS A 31 -8.66 6.16 -1.18
C LYS A 31 -8.95 7.63 -1.55
N GLU A 32 -8.49 8.59 -0.75
CA GLU A 32 -8.60 10.01 -1.05
C GLU A 32 -7.78 10.36 -2.30
N THR A 33 -6.49 9.99 -2.34
CA THR A 33 -5.63 10.19 -3.52
C THR A 33 -6.25 9.58 -4.78
N PHE A 34 -6.70 8.34 -4.70
CA PHE A 34 -7.39 7.67 -5.80
C PHE A 34 -8.63 8.44 -6.29
N THR A 35 -9.42 9.00 -5.37
CA THR A 35 -10.63 9.75 -5.72
C THR A 35 -10.28 11.01 -6.50
N GLU A 36 -9.20 11.69 -6.14
CA GLU A 36 -8.68 12.85 -6.88
C GLU A 36 -8.19 12.47 -8.29
N HIS A 37 -7.44 11.37 -8.41
CA HIS A 37 -7.00 10.82 -9.69
C HIS A 37 -8.19 10.50 -10.60
N LYS A 38 -9.22 9.83 -10.05
CA LYS A 38 -10.43 9.50 -10.80
C LYS A 38 -11.17 10.73 -11.32
N ALA A 39 -11.18 11.83 -10.56
CA ALA A 39 -11.83 13.08 -10.95
C ALA A 39 -11.08 13.83 -12.06
N ARG A 40 -9.75 13.65 -12.14
CA ARG A 40 -8.86 14.36 -13.08
C ARG A 40 -8.29 13.47 -14.20
N LEU A 41 -8.77 12.23 -14.31
CA LEU A 41 -8.20 11.23 -15.22
C LEU A 41 -8.28 11.70 -16.69
N ASP A 42 -7.12 11.85 -17.31
CA ASP A 42 -6.96 11.97 -18.76
C ASP A 42 -6.49 10.62 -19.30
N ILE A 43 -7.27 10.05 -20.23
CA ILE A 43 -6.94 8.75 -20.84
C ILE A 43 -5.71 8.88 -21.75
N ASN A 44 -5.46 10.06 -22.29
CA ASN A 44 -4.34 10.34 -23.20
C ASN A 44 -3.06 10.72 -22.44
N ASP A 45 -3.14 10.97 -21.13
CA ASP A 45 -2.01 11.33 -20.26
C ASP A 45 -2.10 10.59 -18.92
N GLN A 46 -1.67 9.33 -18.91
CA GLN A 46 -1.65 8.48 -17.73
C GLN A 46 -0.34 8.67 -16.97
N ARG A 47 -0.38 9.36 -15.82
CA ARG A 47 0.84 9.87 -15.16
C ARG A 47 1.46 8.88 -14.18
N ASP A 48 0.68 7.92 -13.70
CA ASP A 48 1.14 6.92 -12.73
C ASP A 48 0.30 5.64 -12.76
N LEU A 49 0.65 4.72 -11.86
CA LEU A 49 -0.02 3.42 -11.70
C LEU A 49 -1.52 3.55 -11.44
N ILE A 50 -1.97 4.60 -10.72
CA ILE A 50 -3.39 4.81 -10.41
C ILE A 50 -4.14 5.18 -11.68
N ASP A 51 -3.59 6.10 -12.49
CA ASP A 51 -4.18 6.50 -13.77
C ASP A 51 -4.26 5.31 -14.74
N VAL A 52 -3.17 4.52 -14.86
CA VAL A 52 -3.13 3.33 -15.71
C VAL A 52 -4.16 2.28 -15.28
N PHE A 53 -4.27 2.01 -13.97
CA PHE A 53 -5.25 1.06 -13.46
C PHE A 53 -6.69 1.53 -13.74
N LEU A 54 -6.95 2.84 -13.58
CA LEU A 54 -8.26 3.43 -13.83
C LEU A 54 -8.68 3.36 -15.30
N VAL A 55 -7.74 3.56 -16.23
CA VAL A 55 -8.00 3.36 -17.67
C VAL A 55 -8.30 1.88 -17.92
N LYS A 56 -7.50 0.96 -17.40
CA LYS A 56 -7.72 -0.47 -17.57
C LYS A 56 -9.05 -0.94 -16.98
N GLN A 57 -9.47 -0.39 -15.84
CA GLN A 57 -10.79 -0.60 -15.25
C GLN A 57 -11.93 -0.19 -16.21
N ARG A 58 -11.76 0.88 -17.00
CA ARG A 58 -12.77 1.32 -17.99
C ARG A 58 -12.83 0.42 -19.22
N GLU A 59 -11.71 -0.17 -19.63
CA GLU A 59 -11.65 -1.13 -20.75
C GLU A 59 -12.34 -2.45 -20.41
N GLU A 60 -12.17 -2.92 -19.16
CA GLU A 60 -12.74 -4.18 -18.65
C GLU A 60 -14.24 -4.07 -18.29
N LYS A 61 -14.94 -3.01 -18.74
CA LYS A 61 -16.39 -2.84 -18.55
C LYS A 61 -17.27 -4.02 -18.99
N PRO A 62 -16.88 -4.89 -19.96
CA PRO A 62 -17.63 -6.11 -20.24
C PRO A 62 -17.62 -7.11 -19.08
N ASN A 63 -16.59 -7.08 -18.21
CA ASN A 63 -16.42 -7.93 -17.02
C ASN A 63 -16.17 -7.08 -15.76
N PRO A 64 -17.11 -6.22 -15.36
CA PRO A 64 -16.90 -5.28 -14.28
C PRO A 64 -16.79 -6.05 -12.95
N GLY A 65 -15.60 -6.05 -12.35
CA GLY A 65 -15.40 -6.54 -10.97
C GLY A 65 -14.46 -7.74 -10.80
N LEU A 66 -13.86 -8.29 -11.85
CA LEU A 66 -12.97 -9.45 -11.69
C LEU A 66 -11.60 -9.06 -11.09
N PHE A 67 -10.86 -8.19 -11.78
CA PHE A 67 -9.49 -7.80 -11.36
C PHE A 67 -9.37 -6.29 -11.10
N PHE A 68 -10.01 -5.47 -11.92
CA PHE A 68 -9.83 -4.02 -11.92
C PHE A 68 -10.94 -3.31 -11.15
N HIS A 69 -11.16 -3.64 -9.88
CA HIS A 69 -12.09 -2.94 -8.99
C HIS A 69 -11.37 -2.06 -7.96
N ASN A 70 -12.07 -1.09 -7.37
CA ASN A 70 -11.45 -0.07 -6.51
C ASN A 70 -10.71 -0.67 -5.30
N GLU A 71 -11.28 -1.70 -4.65
CA GLU A 71 -10.61 -2.35 -3.51
C GLU A 71 -9.29 -3.05 -3.88
N ASN A 72 -9.18 -3.56 -5.11
CA ASN A 72 -7.92 -4.12 -5.61
C ASN A 72 -6.91 -3.03 -5.87
N LEU A 73 -7.32 -1.87 -6.40
CA LEU A 73 -6.42 -0.73 -6.55
C LEU A 73 -5.90 -0.23 -5.20
N ILE A 74 -6.79 -0.05 -4.22
CA ILE A 74 -6.39 0.36 -2.85
C ILE A 74 -5.39 -0.65 -2.28
N SER A 75 -5.65 -1.95 -2.43
CA SER A 75 -4.76 -3.00 -1.93
C SER A 75 -3.43 -3.05 -2.69
N LEU A 76 -3.44 -2.90 -4.01
CA LEU A 76 -2.25 -2.87 -4.87
C LEU A 76 -1.32 -1.71 -4.48
N VAL A 77 -1.87 -0.50 -4.38
CA VAL A 77 -1.11 0.69 -3.98
C VAL A 77 -0.60 0.53 -2.54
N SER A 78 -1.44 0.05 -1.62
CA SER A 78 -1.02 -0.19 -0.23
C SER A 78 0.17 -1.16 -0.17
N ASN A 79 0.09 -2.27 -0.91
CA ASN A 79 1.14 -3.27 -0.96
C ASN A 79 2.44 -2.70 -1.52
N LEU A 80 2.38 -1.96 -2.64
CA LEU A 80 3.57 -1.38 -3.26
C LEU A 80 4.26 -0.37 -2.33
N PHE A 81 3.48 0.51 -1.70
CA PHE A 81 4.02 1.51 -0.77
C PHE A 81 4.66 0.88 0.46
N VAL A 82 3.94 -0.01 1.16
CA VAL A 82 4.46 -0.63 2.40
C VAL A 82 5.68 -1.50 2.10
N ALA A 83 5.61 -2.34 1.06
CA ALA A 83 6.71 -3.22 0.71
C ALA A 83 7.96 -2.43 0.29
N GLY A 84 7.80 -1.38 -0.54
CA GLY A 84 8.93 -0.61 -1.06
C GLY A 84 9.55 0.35 -0.04
N MET A 85 8.73 1.00 0.78
CA MET A 85 9.19 2.05 1.70
C MET A 85 9.93 1.47 2.90
N GLU A 86 9.30 0.58 3.66
CA GLU A 86 9.82 0.13 4.94
C GLU A 86 11.07 -0.75 4.78
N THR A 87 11.05 -1.67 3.80
CA THR A 87 12.17 -2.60 3.59
C THR A 87 13.41 -1.87 3.09
N THR A 88 13.27 -0.96 2.13
CA THR A 88 14.38 -0.17 1.59
C THR A 88 14.94 0.78 2.65
N SER A 89 14.07 1.51 3.35
CA SER A 89 14.47 2.44 4.42
C SER A 89 15.23 1.70 5.54
N THR A 90 14.70 0.56 5.99
CA THR A 90 15.33 -0.27 7.01
C THR A 90 16.69 -0.79 6.53
N THR A 91 16.77 -1.27 5.29
CA THR A 91 18.01 -1.78 4.72
C THR A 91 19.07 -0.67 4.63
N LEU A 92 18.71 0.51 4.14
CA LEU A 92 19.62 1.66 4.09
C LEU A 92 20.07 2.09 5.48
N ARG A 93 19.15 2.13 6.45
CA ARG A 93 19.47 2.46 7.84
C ARG A 93 20.50 1.50 8.42
N TRP A 94 20.32 0.19 8.21
CA TRP A 94 21.29 -0.82 8.64
C TRP A 94 22.60 -0.73 7.85
N GLY A 95 22.55 -0.49 6.55
CA GLY A 95 23.72 -0.29 5.70
C GLY A 95 24.59 0.86 6.20
N LEU A 96 23.98 2.02 6.49
CA LEU A 96 24.67 3.17 7.06
C LEU A 96 25.25 2.88 8.44
N LEU A 97 24.50 2.23 9.32
CA LEU A 97 24.99 1.84 10.65
C LEU A 97 26.21 0.90 10.55
N LEU A 98 26.19 -0.03 9.60
CA LEU A 98 27.30 -0.97 9.38
C LEU A 98 28.52 -0.27 8.79
N MET A 99 28.36 0.65 7.84
CA MET A 99 29.45 1.46 7.30
C MET A 99 30.13 2.31 8.39
N MET A 100 29.37 2.89 9.32
CA MET A 100 29.94 3.61 10.48
C MET A 100 30.71 2.69 11.44
N LYS A 101 30.29 1.43 11.58
CA LYS A 101 30.91 0.46 12.49
C LYS A 101 32.19 -0.15 11.91
N TYR A 102 32.24 -0.33 10.58
CA TYR A 102 33.34 -0.95 9.86
C TYR A 102 33.86 0.00 8.76
N PRO A 103 34.53 1.10 9.15
CA PRO A 103 34.96 2.15 8.23
C PRO A 103 35.96 1.66 7.17
N GLU A 104 36.63 0.52 7.39
CA GLU A 104 37.55 -0.11 6.45
C GLU A 104 36.87 -0.78 5.24
N ILE A 105 35.56 -1.02 5.31
CA ILE A 105 34.76 -1.65 4.24
C ILE A 105 34.20 -0.61 3.24
N GLN A 106 34.03 0.64 3.70
CA GLN A 106 33.34 1.71 2.97
C GLN A 106 34.09 2.16 1.70
#